data_AF-A0A3N5M285-F1
#
_entry.id   AF-A0A3N5M285-F1
#
_cell.length_a   1.000
_cell.length_b   1.000
_cell.length_c   1.000
_cell.angle_alpha   90.00
_cell.angle_beta   90.00
_cell.angle_gamma   90.00
#
_symmetry.space_group_name_H-M   'P 1'
#
loop_
_entity.id
_entity.type
_entity.pdbx_description
1 polymer ?
#
loop_
_entity_poly.entity_id
_entity_poly.type
_entity_poly.pdbx_seq_one_letter_code
_entity_poly.pdbx_strand_id
1 'polypeptide(L)'
;YAAGALARFNNNSDMLVPEAKQAAEALGLQPICTNPYMNTVAQVVEIVHSVYDSLRLIDELLETGVKLEPLAQPTKHGRGIQSVEVPRGILFHEYDYDAAGICQGGNCIIPTNQNHNNIQHDFDVLVPQLLAADAGEKEMELALEMLVRAYDPCISCSTHHLDVTFVR
;
A
#
# COMPACT_ATOMS: atom_id res chain seq x y z
N TYR A 1 5.63 4.57 -11.23
CA TYR A 1 5.31 5.46 -10.10
C TYR A 1 5.40 4.64 -8.83
N ALA A 2 5.57 5.25 -7.65
CA ALA A 2 5.58 4.53 -6.39
C ALA A 2 4.21 4.57 -5.71
N ALA A 3 3.85 3.48 -5.05
CA ALA A 3 2.71 3.37 -4.16
C ALA A 3 3.19 2.90 -2.77
N GLY A 4 2.52 3.33 -1.70
CA GLY A 4 2.91 2.99 -0.33
C GLY A 4 3.04 4.23 0.56
N ALA A 5 3.58 4.02 1.76
CA ALA A 5 3.65 5.06 2.78
C ALA A 5 4.44 6.29 2.34
N LEU A 6 5.60 6.11 1.71
CA LEU A 6 6.42 7.24 1.22
C LEU A 6 5.69 8.05 0.15
N ALA A 7 4.95 7.37 -0.75
CA ALA A 7 4.18 8.04 -1.79
C ALA A 7 3.02 8.86 -1.18
N ARG A 8 2.30 8.30 -0.20
CA ARG A 8 1.25 9.02 0.53
C ARG A 8 1.81 10.19 1.31
N PHE A 9 2.94 10.01 2.00
CA PHE A 9 3.61 11.08 2.72
C PHE A 9 4.02 12.23 1.78
N ASN A 10 4.63 11.92 0.63
CA ASN A 10 5.02 12.92 -0.36
C ASN A 10 3.83 13.73 -0.92
N ASN A 11 2.66 13.11 -1.06
CA ASN A 11 1.47 13.77 -1.60
C ASN A 11 0.66 14.52 -0.53
N ASN A 12 0.62 14.01 0.70
CA ASN A 12 -0.38 14.38 1.72
C ASN A 12 0.23 14.70 3.08
N SER A 13 1.53 15.01 3.18
CA SER A 13 2.22 15.34 4.45
C SER A 13 1.49 16.40 5.29
N ASP A 14 0.81 17.34 4.63
CA ASP A 14 0.10 18.44 5.29
C ASP A 14 -1.15 17.96 6.06
N MET A 15 -1.72 16.81 5.68
CA MET A 15 -2.89 16.21 6.31
C MET A 15 -2.55 15.40 7.57
N LEU A 16 -1.27 15.23 7.90
CA LEU A 16 -0.86 14.49 9.09
C LEU A 16 -1.34 15.20 10.38
N VAL A 17 -1.81 14.40 11.34
CA VAL A 17 -2.00 14.84 12.73
C VAL A 17 -0.69 15.40 13.31
N PRO A 18 -0.76 16.36 14.26
CA PRO A 18 0.43 17.02 14.80
C PRO A 18 1.52 16.07 15.32
N GLU A 19 1.13 14.98 15.97
CA GLU A 19 2.05 13.99 16.55
C GLU A 19 2.80 13.22 15.47
N ALA A 20 2.14 12.92 14.35
CA ALA A 20 2.79 12.30 13.20
C ALA A 20 3.75 13.27 12.50
N LYS A 21 3.44 14.57 12.45
CA LYS A 21 4.38 15.60 11.94
C LYS A 21 5.63 15.68 12.81
N GLN A 22 5.48 15.64 14.13
CA GLN A 22 6.62 15.61 15.07
C GLN A 22 7.45 14.33 14.89
N ALA A 23 6.82 13.18 14.68
CA ALA A 23 7.53 11.94 14.39
C ALA A 23 8.31 12.02 13.07
N ALA A 24 7.73 12.61 12.03
CA ALA A 24 8.42 12.82 10.75
C ALA A 24 9.64 13.73 10.91
N GLU A 25 9.52 14.84 11.66
CA GLU A 25 10.63 15.74 11.97
C GLU A 25 11.74 15.03 12.76
N ALA A 26 11.39 14.29 13.82
CA ALA A 26 12.34 13.55 14.65
C ALA A 26 13.10 12.47 13.86
N LEU A 27 12.47 11.88 12.85
CA LEU A 27 13.05 10.86 11.98
C LEU A 27 13.71 11.44 10.72
N GLY A 28 13.73 12.77 10.57
CA GLY A 28 14.34 13.45 9.42
C GLY A 28 13.61 13.21 8.09
N LEU A 29 12.34 12.83 8.11
CA LEU A 29 11.52 12.62 6.91
C LEU A 29 10.88 13.94 6.48
N GLN A 30 11.14 14.36 5.25
CA GLN A 30 10.60 15.58 4.65
C GLN A 30 10.13 15.31 3.21
N PRO A 31 9.00 15.89 2.78
CA PRO A 31 8.55 15.79 1.40
C PRO A 31 9.32 16.81 0.53
N ILE A 32 9.71 16.51 -0.72
CA ILE A 32 9.61 15.23 -1.44
C ILE A 32 10.83 14.36 -1.12
N CYS A 33 10.60 13.11 -0.71
CA CYS A 33 11.64 12.12 -0.51
C CYS A 33 11.55 11.00 -1.55
N THR A 34 12.63 10.78 -2.29
CA THR A 34 12.72 9.74 -3.34
C THR A 34 13.60 8.56 -2.94
N ASN A 35 14.09 8.52 -1.71
CA ASN A 35 14.88 7.40 -1.20
C ASN A 35 13.95 6.23 -0.81
N PRO A 36 13.99 5.07 -1.49
CA PRO A 36 13.10 3.93 -1.21
C PRO A 36 13.22 3.42 0.23
N TYR A 37 14.41 3.51 0.84
CA TYR A 37 14.63 3.08 2.23
C TYR A 37 13.88 3.96 3.26
N MET A 38 13.50 5.18 2.89
CA MET A 38 12.68 6.05 3.75
C MET A 38 11.21 5.64 3.76
N ASN A 39 10.79 4.66 2.96
CA ASN A 39 9.44 4.11 3.04
C ASN A 39 9.17 3.44 4.39
N THR A 40 10.15 2.74 4.98
CA THR A 40 10.01 2.21 6.34
C THR A 40 9.85 3.32 7.38
N VAL A 41 10.57 4.44 7.22
CA VAL A 41 10.41 5.61 8.08
C VAL A 41 9.02 6.23 7.92
N ALA A 42 8.54 6.36 6.68
CA ALA A 42 7.18 6.83 6.41
C ALA A 42 6.10 5.91 7.01
N GLN A 43 6.31 4.59 7.00
CA GLN A 43 5.41 3.64 7.67
C GLN A 43 5.34 3.89 9.19
N VAL A 44 6.45 4.20 9.85
CA VAL A 44 6.45 4.56 11.28
C VAL A 44 5.64 5.84 11.52
N VAL A 45 5.80 6.85 10.67
CA VAL A 45 5.00 8.09 10.73
C VAL A 45 3.51 7.79 10.54
N GLU A 46 3.15 6.92 9.59
CA GLU A 46 1.76 6.50 9.36
C GLU A 46 1.18 5.69 10.53
N ILE A 47 1.98 4.88 11.22
CA ILE A 47 1.55 4.18 12.43
C ILE A 47 1.16 5.19 13.50
N VAL A 48 2.00 6.22 13.74
CA VAL A 48 1.67 7.30 14.69
C VAL A 48 0.36 7.97 14.27
N HIS A 49 0.25 8.38 13.00
CA HIS A 49 -0.97 9.00 12.49
C HIS A 49 -2.21 8.12 12.72
N SER A 50 -2.13 6.85 12.34
CA SER A 50 -3.24 5.90 12.40
C SER A 50 -3.69 5.64 13.84
N VAL A 51 -2.75 5.60 14.79
CA VAL A 51 -3.08 5.43 16.23
C VAL A 51 -3.88 6.63 16.74
N TYR A 52 -3.42 7.85 16.48
CA TYR A 52 -4.12 9.05 16.93
C TYR A 52 -5.46 9.26 16.22
N ASP A 53 -5.53 8.97 14.92
CA ASP A 53 -6.79 9.02 14.18
C ASP A 53 -7.78 7.96 14.67
N SER A 54 -7.30 6.77 15.04
CA SER A 54 -8.13 5.73 15.65
C SER A 54 -8.71 6.16 17.00
N LEU A 55 -7.93 6.85 17.84
CA LEU A 55 -8.45 7.40 19.11
C LEU A 55 -9.58 8.40 18.86
N ARG A 56 -9.38 9.34 17.93
CA ARG A 56 -10.42 10.29 17.51
C ARG A 56 -11.69 9.57 17.03
N LEU A 57 -11.56 8.58 16.16
CA LEU A 57 -12.69 7.81 15.63
C LEU A 57 -13.42 7.01 16.72
N ILE A 58 -12.69 6.45 17.69
CA ILE A 58 -13.28 5.75 18.84
C ILE A 58 -14.09 6.72 19.70
N ASP A 59 -13.55 7.89 20.02
CA ASP A 59 -14.24 8.90 20.81
C ASP A 59 -15.51 9.38 20.09
N GLU A 60 -15.42 9.69 18.80
CA GLU A 60 -16.58 10.07 17.97
C GLU A 60 -17.67 8.99 17.95
N LEU A 61 -17.27 7.71 17.87
CA LEU A 61 -18.19 6.58 17.88
C LEU A 61 -18.87 6.40 19.24
N LEU A 62 -18.14 6.60 20.34
CA LEU A 62 -18.68 6.53 21.71
C LEU A 62 -19.64 7.68 22.00
N GLU A 63 -19.35 8.88 21.51
CA GLU A 63 -20.22 10.06 21.65
C GLU A 63 -21.49 9.95 20.81
N THR A 64 -21.36 9.56 19.55
CA THR A 64 -22.50 9.46 18.61
C THR A 64 -23.37 8.24 18.91
N GLY A 65 -22.77 7.18 19.46
CA GLY A 65 -23.38 5.88 19.64
C GLY A 65 -23.46 5.08 18.32
N VAL A 66 -23.78 3.79 18.44
CA VAL A 66 -23.89 2.88 17.29
C VAL A 66 -25.34 2.50 17.06
N LYS A 67 -25.77 2.53 15.80
CA LYS A 67 -27.06 2.00 15.37
C LYS A 67 -26.84 0.86 14.39
N LEU A 68 -27.51 -0.26 14.63
CA LEU A 68 -27.54 -1.36 13.66
C LEU A 68 -28.35 -0.93 12.43
N GLU A 69 -27.72 -1.02 11.27
CA GLU A 69 -28.36 -0.76 9.98
C GLU A 69 -28.76 -2.08 9.30
N PRO A 70 -29.91 -2.13 8.60
CA PRO A 70 -30.26 -3.29 7.80
C PRO A 70 -29.27 -3.45 6.64
N LEU A 71 -29.11 -4.68 6.16
CA LEU A 71 -28.31 -4.96 4.97
C LEU A 71 -28.84 -4.14 3.78
N ALA A 72 -27.95 -3.38 3.15
CA ALA A 72 -28.26 -2.61 1.95
C ALA A 72 -28.70 -3.58 0.83
N GLN A 73 -29.87 -3.31 0.24
CA GLN A 73 -30.36 -4.08 -0.90
C GLN A 73 -29.79 -3.48 -2.19
N PRO A 74 -29.24 -4.30 -3.11
CA PRO A 74 -28.77 -3.81 -4.40
C PRO A 74 -29.91 -3.13 -5.16
N THR A 75 -29.71 -1.87 -5.55
CA THR A 75 -30.72 -1.10 -6.30
C THR A 75 -30.51 -1.18 -7.81
N LYS A 76 -29.34 -1.67 -8.25
CA LYS A 76 -28.96 -1.85 -9.66
C LYS A 76 -27.91 -2.95 -9.78
N HIS A 77 -27.81 -3.50 -10.99
CA HIS A 77 -26.71 -4.35 -11.42
C HIS A 77 -25.72 -3.56 -12.28
N GLY A 78 -24.57 -4.16 -12.59
CA GLY A 78 -23.53 -3.61 -13.46
C GLY A 78 -22.18 -3.47 -12.75
N ARG A 79 -21.38 -2.53 -13.26
CA ARG A 79 -19.98 -2.35 -12.88
C ARG A 79 -19.81 -1.39 -11.70
N GLY A 80 -19.05 -1.84 -10.70
CA GLY A 80 -18.62 -1.05 -9.55
C GLY A 80 -17.10 -1.01 -9.46
N ILE A 81 -16.55 0.17 -9.21
CA ILE A 81 -15.11 0.39 -9.02
C ILE A 81 -14.94 1.11 -7.68
N GLN A 82 -14.01 0.62 -6.87
CA GLN A 82 -13.64 1.23 -5.60
C GLN A 82 -12.12 1.24 -5.47
N SER A 83 -11.60 2.28 -4.83
CA SER A 83 -10.21 2.37 -4.44
C SER A 83 -10.09 2.64 -2.95
N VAL A 84 -9.08 2.06 -2.32
CA VAL A 84 -8.72 2.35 -0.93
C VAL A 84 -7.21 2.28 -0.77
N GLU A 85 -6.66 3.18 0.05
CA GLU A 85 -5.27 3.07 0.48
C GLU A 85 -5.14 1.94 1.50
N VAL A 86 -4.41 0.89 1.15
CA VAL A 86 -3.98 -0.14 2.09
C VAL A 86 -2.53 0.13 2.51
N PRO A 87 -1.98 -0.53 3.55
CA PRO A 87 -0.64 -0.20 4.04
C PRO A 87 0.44 -0.15 2.96
N ARG A 88 0.36 -1.04 1.97
CA ARG A 88 1.33 -1.20 0.87
C ARG A 88 1.09 -0.28 -0.33
N GLY A 89 0.05 0.54 -0.31
CA GLY A 89 -0.30 1.51 -1.35
C GLY A 89 -1.76 1.42 -1.78
N ILE A 90 -2.11 2.11 -2.87
CA ILE A 90 -3.49 2.19 -3.36
C ILE A 90 -3.95 0.85 -3.97
N LEU A 91 -5.09 0.35 -3.51
CA LEU A 91 -5.75 -0.86 -3.98
C LEU A 91 -6.98 -0.48 -4.81
N PHE A 92 -7.11 -1.05 -5.99
CA PHE A 92 -8.31 -0.91 -6.82
C PHE A 92 -9.02 -2.25 -6.96
N HIS A 93 -10.31 -2.25 -6.66
CA HIS A 93 -11.22 -3.35 -6.92
C HIS A 93 -12.29 -2.91 -7.90
N GLU A 94 -12.43 -3.67 -8.97
CA GLU A 94 -13.48 -3.52 -9.96
C GLU A 94 -14.20 -4.85 -10.09
N TYR A 95 -15.53 -4.81 -10.07
CA TYR A 95 -16.38 -5.97 -10.30
C TYR A 95 -17.55 -5.62 -11.19
N ASP A 96 -17.98 -6.57 -12.01
CA ASP A 96 -19.19 -6.49 -12.82
C ASP A 96 -20.19 -7.56 -12.38
N TYR A 97 -21.45 -7.17 -12.18
CA TYR A 97 -22.52 -8.05 -11.71
C TYR A 97 -23.71 -8.00 -12.66
N ASP A 98 -24.32 -9.15 -12.94
CA ASP A 98 -25.55 -9.23 -13.72
C ASP A 98 -26.82 -8.93 -12.88
N ALA A 99 -27.98 -8.95 -13.54
CA ALA A 99 -29.27 -8.70 -12.90
C ALA A 99 -29.66 -9.73 -11.83
N ALA A 100 -29.05 -10.92 -11.83
CA ALA A 100 -29.23 -11.95 -10.80
C ALA A 100 -28.24 -11.81 -9.64
N GLY A 101 -27.34 -10.81 -9.68
CA GLY A 101 -26.32 -10.58 -8.66
C GLY A 101 -25.11 -11.52 -8.79
N ILE A 102 -24.92 -12.14 -9.96
CA ILE A 102 -23.76 -13.00 -10.23
C ILE A 102 -22.61 -12.16 -10.75
N CYS A 103 -21.43 -12.31 -10.14
CA CYS A 103 -20.20 -11.68 -10.58
C CYS A 103 -19.80 -12.25 -11.96
N GLN A 104 -19.79 -11.40 -12.97
CA GLN A 104 -19.43 -11.72 -14.35
C GLN A 104 -17.92 -11.52 -14.60
N GLY A 105 -17.26 -10.70 -13.78
CA GLY A 105 -15.83 -10.45 -13.91
C GLY A 105 -15.30 -9.56 -12.79
N GLY A 106 -14.00 -9.64 -12.57
CA GLY A 106 -13.28 -8.81 -11.60
C GLY A 106 -11.93 -8.38 -12.14
N ASN A 107 -11.54 -7.15 -11.83
CA ASN A 107 -10.23 -6.59 -12.11
C ASN A 107 -9.67 -5.98 -10.81
N CYS A 108 -8.52 -6.49 -10.37
CA CYS A 108 -7.90 -6.08 -9.11
C CYS A 108 -6.48 -5.57 -9.38
N ILE A 109 -6.24 -4.29 -9.10
CA ILE A 109 -4.91 -3.69 -9.23
C ILE A 109 -4.32 -3.56 -7.83
N ILE A 110 -3.45 -4.51 -7.48
CA ILE A 110 -2.88 -4.64 -6.14
C ILE A 110 -1.61 -3.79 -6.00
N PRO A 111 -1.37 -3.11 -4.85
CA PRO A 111 -0.26 -2.17 -4.68
C PRO A 111 1.14 -2.71 -4.97
N THR A 112 1.46 -3.92 -4.52
CA THR A 112 2.81 -4.48 -4.70
C THR A 112 3.21 -4.60 -6.17
N ASN A 113 2.26 -4.92 -7.05
CA ASN A 113 2.54 -4.99 -8.49
C ASN A 113 2.86 -3.61 -9.09
N GLN A 114 2.27 -2.54 -8.53
CA GLN A 114 2.52 -1.16 -8.98
C GLN A 114 3.95 -0.70 -8.70
N ASN A 115 4.59 -1.23 -7.66
CA ASN A 115 5.98 -0.93 -7.30
C ASN A 115 7.02 -1.74 -8.06
N HIS A 116 6.63 -2.80 -8.78
CA HIS A 116 7.57 -3.72 -9.41
C HIS A 116 8.53 -3.01 -10.38
N ASN A 117 8.01 -2.08 -11.19
CA ASN A 117 8.83 -1.31 -12.12
C ASN A 117 9.85 -0.39 -11.41
N ASN A 118 9.50 0.16 -10.24
CA ASN A 118 10.45 0.96 -9.48
C ASN A 118 11.56 0.09 -8.86
N ILE A 119 11.21 -1.10 -8.34
CA ILE A 119 12.19 -2.06 -7.81
C ILE A 119 13.20 -2.41 -8.90
N GLN A 120 12.74 -2.66 -10.14
CA GLN A 120 13.64 -2.93 -11.25
C GLN A 120 14.56 -1.74 -11.56
N HIS A 121 14.01 -0.52 -11.62
CA HIS A 121 14.83 0.67 -11.85
C HIS A 121 15.87 0.90 -10.75
N ASP A 122 15.52 0.62 -9.49
CA ASP A 122 16.47 0.74 -8.39
C ASP A 122 17.54 -0.37 -8.44
N PHE A 123 17.22 -1.58 -8.91
CA PHE A 123 18.22 -2.61 -9.21
C PHE A 123 19.19 -2.18 -10.30
N ASP A 124 18.69 -1.58 -11.38
CA ASP A 124 19.52 -1.11 -12.50
C ASP A 124 20.54 -0.05 -12.04
N VAL A 125 20.23 0.68 -10.96
CA VAL A 125 21.13 1.66 -10.33
C VAL A 125 22.03 1.04 -9.27
N LEU A 126 21.50 0.17 -8.41
CA LEU A 126 22.19 -0.39 -7.25
C LEU A 126 23.24 -1.44 -7.64
N VAL A 127 22.95 -2.31 -8.61
CA VAL A 127 23.88 -3.38 -9.04
C VAL A 127 25.21 -2.81 -9.53
N PRO A 128 25.26 -1.80 -10.44
CA PRO A 128 26.51 -1.18 -10.83
C PRO A 128 27.31 -0.56 -9.67
N GLN A 129 26.62 0.02 -8.68
CA GLN A 129 27.27 0.63 -7.51
C GLN A 129 27.94 -0.43 -6.62
N LEU A 130 27.27 -1.55 -6.40
CA LEU A 130 27.81 -2.68 -5.62
C LEU A 130 29.02 -3.30 -6.32
N LEU A 131 28.95 -3.49 -7.64
CA LEU A 131 30.08 -3.99 -8.43
C LEU A 131 31.27 -3.04 -8.40
N ALA A 132 31.03 -1.73 -8.51
CA ALA A 132 32.08 -0.72 -8.40
C ALA A 132 32.72 -0.66 -7.00
N ALA A 133 32.00 -1.08 -5.97
CA ALA A 133 32.48 -1.20 -4.60
C ALA A 133 33.20 -2.54 -4.31
N ASP A 134 33.36 -3.42 -5.31
CA ASP A 134 33.92 -4.78 -5.16
C ASP A 134 33.16 -5.61 -4.11
N ALA A 135 31.85 -5.40 -4.00
CA ALA A 135 30.99 -6.11 -3.05
C ALA A 135 30.94 -7.61 -3.36
N GLY A 136 31.06 -8.43 -2.33
CA GLY A 136 30.96 -9.89 -2.46
C GLY A 136 29.52 -10.36 -2.72
N GLU A 137 29.35 -11.59 -3.22
CA GLU A 137 28.02 -12.14 -3.56
C GLU A 137 26.99 -12.02 -2.42
N LYS A 138 27.38 -12.36 -1.19
CA LYS A 138 26.49 -12.27 -0.01
C LYS A 138 26.10 -10.83 0.35
N GLU A 139 27.00 -9.88 0.13
CA GLU A 139 26.73 -8.47 0.37
C GLU A 139 25.75 -7.93 -0.68
N MET A 140 25.94 -8.32 -1.94
CA MET A 140 25.02 -8.00 -3.03
C MET A 140 23.63 -8.62 -2.79
N GLU A 141 23.57 -9.90 -2.43
CA GLU A 141 22.32 -10.59 -2.08
C GLU A 141 21.57 -9.83 -0.99
N LEU A 142 22.22 -9.55 0.14
CA LEU A 142 21.62 -8.80 1.24
C LEU A 142 21.12 -7.42 0.81
N ALA A 143 21.92 -6.66 0.05
CA ALA A 143 21.56 -5.32 -0.40
C ALA A 143 20.32 -5.34 -1.32
N LEU A 144 20.26 -6.27 -2.26
CA LEU A 144 19.13 -6.42 -3.18
C LEU A 144 17.86 -6.86 -2.43
N GLU A 145 17.98 -7.77 -1.46
CA GLU A 145 16.85 -8.15 -0.63
C GLU A 145 16.36 -7.00 0.25
N MET A 146 17.27 -6.20 0.83
CA MET A 146 16.91 -5.02 1.62
C MET A 146 16.17 -4.00 0.78
N LEU A 147 16.59 -3.76 -0.46
CA LEU A 147 15.89 -2.89 -1.39
C LEU A 147 14.47 -3.38 -1.67
N VAL A 148 14.29 -4.67 -1.97
CA VAL A 148 12.96 -5.26 -2.16
C VAL A 148 12.10 -5.09 -0.92
N ARG A 149 12.64 -5.38 0.28
CA ARG A 149 11.93 -5.22 1.56
C ARG A 149 11.55 -3.77 1.87
N ALA A 150 12.32 -2.80 1.41
CA ALA A 150 12.01 -1.37 1.59
C ALA A 150 10.66 -0.99 0.97
N TYR A 151 10.22 -1.68 -0.09
CA TYR A 151 8.91 -1.50 -0.71
C TYR A 151 7.77 -2.25 -0.01
N ASP A 152 8.03 -2.98 1.09
CA ASP A 152 7.07 -3.82 1.81
C ASP A 152 6.18 -4.70 0.89
N PRO A 153 6.79 -5.59 0.09
CA PRO A 153 6.03 -6.40 -0.86
C PRO A 153 5.18 -7.44 -0.13
N CYS A 154 3.88 -7.53 -0.47
CA CYS A 154 3.05 -8.67 -0.12
C CYS A 154 2.98 -9.62 -1.32
N ILE A 155 3.83 -10.65 -1.34
CA ILE A 155 3.92 -11.61 -2.46
C ILE A 155 2.58 -12.32 -2.67
N SER A 156 1.92 -12.76 -1.59
CA SER A 156 0.60 -13.41 -1.65
C SER A 156 -0.52 -12.48 -2.12
N CYS A 157 -0.38 -11.18 -1.93
CA CYS A 157 -1.33 -10.20 -2.45
C CYS A 157 -1.07 -9.91 -3.92
N SER A 158 0.21 -9.89 -4.33
CA SER A 158 0.65 -9.45 -5.67
C SER A 158 0.31 -10.42 -6.80
N THR A 159 0.03 -11.69 -6.48
CA THR A 159 -0.33 -12.73 -7.44
C THR A 159 -1.58 -13.46 -6.94
N HIS A 160 -2.57 -13.60 -7.81
CA HIS A 160 -3.77 -14.39 -7.52
C HIS A 160 -3.52 -15.83 -7.96
N HIS A 161 -3.73 -16.80 -7.06
CA HIS A 161 -3.63 -18.23 -7.36
C HIS A 161 -5.03 -18.82 -7.47
N LEU A 162 -5.39 -19.42 -8.61
CA LEU A 162 -6.61 -20.20 -8.78
C LEU A 162 -6.28 -21.65 -9.10
N ASP A 163 -6.94 -22.57 -8.39
CA ASP A 163 -7.03 -23.97 -8.77
C ASP A 163 -8.34 -24.17 -9.54
N VAL A 164 -8.26 -24.50 -10.84
CA VAL A 164 -9.42 -24.57 -11.73
C VAL A 164 -9.68 -26.02 -12.12
N THR A 165 -10.82 -26.56 -11.67
CA THR A 165 -11.33 -27.85 -12.14
C THR A 165 -12.35 -27.61 -13.24
N PHE A 166 -12.02 -28.02 -14.47
CA PHE A 166 -12.96 -27.94 -15.58
C PHE A 166 -13.98 -29.06 -15.48
N VAL A 167 -15.26 -28.69 -15.31
CA VAL A 167 -16.38 -29.63 -15.43
C VAL A 167 -16.85 -29.56 -16.89
N ARG A 168 -16.67 -30.66 -17.63
CA ARG A 168 -17.21 -30.83 -18.98
C ARG A 168 -18.53 -31.58 -18.93
#